data_AF-A0A956LVF1-F1
#
_entry.id   AF-A0A956LVF1-F1
#
_cell.length_a   1.000
_cell.length_b   1.000
_cell.length_c   1.000
_cell.angle_alpha   90.00
_cell.angle_beta   90.00
_cell.angle_gamma   90.00
#
_symmetry.space_group_name_H-M   'P 1'
#
loop_
_entity.id
_entity.type
_entity.pdbx_description
1 polymer ?
#
loop_
_entity_poly.entity_id
_entity_poly.type
_entity_poly.pdbx_seq_one_letter_code
_entity_poly.pdbx_strand_id
1 'polypeptide(L)'
;MRKVLALLGLSLIVLMSALGQLQAQSAQIGLIPPIFRDQEFMQSGKLVAWQFLNPAAADTDYVHSTYGTSTSQDTSYAFTSAEVVGTAAFNVLGTSRTETFSRNITLTVSGTQANVNGGTATVYGTNVNGAAISEDFTLVENTLGTLTGSKAFYTLDSLAVNQQDGANVMVSVGIGAKLQLPVTLPFNTVLHSWCAGTPEGTAPTVATSATAIESNTIAFNTAPDGSKDYAILIWIPPFGSATAVSLW
;
A
#
# COMPACT_ATOMS: atom_id res chain seq x y z
N MET A 1 58.26 73.79 10.47
CA MET A 1 57.50 72.99 11.45
C MET A 1 55.98 73.00 11.25
N ARG A 2 55.33 74.14 10.94
CA ARG A 2 53.86 74.19 10.72
C ARG A 2 53.31 73.32 9.57
N LYS A 3 54.09 73.09 8.50
CA LYS A 3 53.66 72.25 7.35
C LYS A 3 53.72 70.74 7.63
N VAL A 4 54.57 70.29 8.56
CA VAL A 4 54.72 68.85 8.90
C VAL A 4 53.61 68.40 9.84
N LEU A 5 53.14 69.27 10.74
CA LEU A 5 52.02 69.00 11.63
C LEU A 5 50.68 68.87 10.88
N ALA A 6 50.50 69.66 9.81
CA ALA A 6 49.30 69.60 8.97
C ALA A 6 49.21 68.29 8.16
N LEU A 7 50.34 67.75 7.69
CA LEU A 7 50.36 66.46 6.97
C LEU A 7 50.07 65.27 7.89
N LEU A 8 50.58 65.29 9.13
CA LEU A 8 50.32 64.24 10.12
C LEU A 8 48.83 64.20 10.53
N GLY A 9 48.22 65.37 10.74
CA GLY A 9 46.78 65.47 11.06
C GLY A 9 45.87 64.98 9.92
N LEU A 10 46.22 65.29 8.67
CA LEU A 10 45.45 64.81 7.51
C LEU A 10 45.59 63.29 7.31
N SER A 11 46.77 62.73 7.58
CA SER A 11 46.99 61.28 7.47
C SER A 11 46.21 60.49 8.53
N LEU A 12 46.04 61.04 9.73
CA LEU A 12 45.32 60.38 10.82
C LEU A 12 43.80 60.37 10.59
N ILE A 13 43.25 61.43 9.99
CA ILE A 13 41.84 61.53 9.62
C ILE A 13 41.49 60.55 8.48
N VAL A 14 42.38 60.40 7.50
CA VAL A 14 42.20 59.42 6.40
C VAL A 14 42.33 57.97 6.89
N LEU A 15 43.17 57.70 7.90
CA LEU A 15 43.26 56.37 8.50
C LEU A 15 42.01 56.01 9.31
N MET A 16 41.42 56.98 10.02
CA MET A 16 40.21 56.80 10.82
C MET A 16 38.94 56.64 9.96
N SER A 17 38.85 57.28 8.79
CA SER A 17 37.74 57.06 7.86
C SER A 17 37.79 55.70 7.16
N ALA A 18 38.99 55.16 6.88
CA ALA A 18 39.15 53.83 6.32
C ALA A 18 38.76 52.70 7.30
N LEU A 19 39.05 52.87 8.60
CA LEU A 19 38.64 51.93 9.66
C LEU A 19 37.12 51.91 9.89
N GLY A 20 36.46 53.07 9.79
CA GLY A 20 34.99 53.15 9.87
C GLY A 20 34.28 52.47 8.68
N GLN A 21 34.88 52.47 7.50
CA GLN A 21 34.33 51.79 6.31
C GLN A 21 34.56 50.26 6.33
N LEU A 22 35.60 49.78 7.01
CA LEU A 22 35.84 48.35 7.22
C LEU A 22 34.84 47.70 8.20
N GLN A 23 34.30 48.45 9.18
CA GLN A 23 33.21 47.96 10.04
C GLN A 23 31.82 48.10 9.39
N ALA A 24 31.66 48.93 8.36
CA ALA A 24 30.39 49.06 7.64
C ALA A 24 30.25 48.09 6.45
N GLN A 25 31.36 47.60 5.87
CA GLN A 25 31.32 46.63 4.76
C GLN A 25 31.22 45.16 5.18
N SER A 26 31.41 44.81 6.46
CA SER A 26 31.15 43.43 6.92
C SER A 26 29.66 43.13 7.17
N ALA A 27 28.78 44.14 7.10
CA ALA A 27 27.33 43.96 7.28
C ALA A 27 26.54 43.88 5.96
N GLN A 28 27.19 43.99 4.79
CA GLN A 28 26.47 43.99 3.52
C GLN A 28 27.29 43.38 2.37
N ILE A 29 28.00 42.29 2.65
CA ILE A 29 28.22 41.27 1.61
C ILE A 29 26.84 40.69 1.34
N GLY A 30 26.42 40.72 0.08
CA GLY A 30 25.23 40.05 -0.42
C GLY A 30 25.26 38.59 -0.01
N LEU A 31 24.70 38.32 1.17
CA LEU A 31 23.96 37.11 1.43
C LEU A 31 22.81 37.14 0.42
N ILE A 32 23.11 36.70 -0.81
CA ILE A 32 22.26 35.66 -1.38
C ILE A 32 22.16 34.70 -0.21
N PRO A 33 20.99 34.59 0.48
CA PRO A 33 20.89 33.62 1.54
C PRO A 33 21.47 32.35 0.94
N PRO A 34 22.31 31.59 1.67
CA PRO A 34 22.63 30.25 1.17
C PRO A 34 21.29 29.73 0.70
N ILE A 35 21.19 29.25 -0.55
CA ILE A 35 20.02 28.46 -0.93
C ILE A 35 20.06 27.42 0.16
N PHE A 36 19.22 27.63 1.19
CA PHE A 36 19.01 26.69 2.22
C PHE A 36 18.50 25.57 1.33
N ARG A 37 19.35 24.56 1.11
CA ARG A 37 18.84 23.24 0.83
C ARG A 37 18.06 22.96 2.09
N ASP A 38 16.83 23.47 2.07
CA ASP A 38 16.05 23.72 3.26
C ASP A 38 15.91 22.33 3.85
N GLN A 39 16.46 22.12 5.05
CA GLN A 39 16.15 20.92 5.80
C GLN A 39 14.62 20.83 6.03
N GLU A 40 13.88 21.93 5.81
CA GLU A 40 12.42 21.97 5.75
C GLU A 40 11.80 21.29 4.51
N PHE A 41 12.50 21.20 3.36
CA PHE A 41 12.02 20.36 2.25
C PHE A 41 12.09 18.87 2.60
N MET A 42 13.02 18.45 3.48
CA MET A 42 13.01 17.09 4.01
C MET A 42 11.87 16.84 5.03
N GLN A 43 11.26 17.91 5.56
CA GLN A 43 10.10 17.83 6.45
C GLN A 43 8.76 17.98 5.71
N SER A 44 8.74 18.18 4.39
CA SER A 44 7.51 18.52 3.66
C SER A 44 6.75 17.31 3.07
N GLY A 45 7.19 16.08 3.34
CA GLY A 45 6.68 14.88 2.66
C GLY A 45 7.02 14.90 1.17
N LYS A 46 6.59 13.87 0.42
CA LYS A 46 6.87 13.74 -1.02
C LYS A 46 5.63 13.36 -1.81
N LEU A 47 5.49 13.91 -3.02
CA LEU A 47 4.49 13.45 -3.98
C LEU A 47 5.06 12.27 -4.78
N VAL A 48 4.29 11.19 -4.87
CA VAL A 48 4.66 9.99 -5.62
C VAL A 48 3.50 9.63 -6.54
N ALA A 49 3.84 9.32 -7.80
CA ALA A 49 2.92 8.66 -8.71
C ALA A 49 3.16 7.14 -8.62
N TRP A 50 2.08 6.37 -8.57
CA TRP A 50 2.15 4.91 -8.57
C TRP A 50 1.19 4.35 -9.61
N GLN A 51 1.58 3.25 -10.25
CA GLN A 51 0.80 2.62 -11.33
C GLN A 51 0.53 1.15 -11.01
N PHE A 52 -0.65 0.69 -11.39
CA PHE A 52 -1.06 -0.70 -11.38
C PHE A 52 -1.35 -1.08 -12.83
N LEU A 53 -0.50 -1.94 -13.39
CA LEU A 53 -0.60 -2.35 -14.78
C LEU A 53 -1.62 -3.46 -14.92
N ASN A 54 -2.64 -3.24 -15.75
CA ASN A 54 -3.68 -4.20 -16.14
C ASN A 54 -4.14 -5.16 -15.00
N PRO A 55 -4.56 -4.65 -13.82
CA PRO A 55 -5.11 -5.51 -12.77
C PRO A 55 -6.33 -6.26 -13.30
N ALA A 56 -6.31 -7.58 -13.15
CA ALA A 56 -7.37 -8.50 -13.51
C ALA A 56 -8.67 -8.16 -12.79
N ALA A 57 -9.78 -8.55 -13.42
CA ALA A 57 -11.09 -8.47 -12.81
C ALA A 57 -11.12 -9.14 -11.44
N ALA A 58 -11.98 -8.64 -10.55
CA ALA A 58 -12.32 -9.40 -9.35
C ALA A 58 -12.89 -10.75 -9.82
N ASP A 59 -12.35 -11.83 -9.28
CA ASP A 59 -12.69 -13.18 -9.68
C ASP A 59 -12.99 -13.98 -8.41
N THR A 60 -14.22 -14.46 -8.31
CA THR A 60 -14.70 -15.29 -7.20
C THR A 60 -14.15 -16.71 -7.26
N ASP A 61 -13.46 -17.06 -8.34
CA ASP A 61 -13.09 -18.43 -8.67
C ASP A 61 -11.59 -18.64 -9.00
N TYR A 62 -10.75 -17.80 -8.42
CA TYR A 62 -9.30 -17.84 -8.65
C TYR A 62 -8.64 -19.10 -8.04
N VAL A 63 -9.20 -19.66 -6.95
CA VAL A 63 -8.75 -20.88 -6.28
C VAL A 63 -9.96 -21.74 -5.88
N HIS A 64 -10.18 -22.84 -6.60
CA HIS A 64 -11.18 -23.85 -6.24
C HIS A 64 -10.59 -24.85 -5.23
N SER A 65 -11.02 -24.78 -3.97
CA SER A 65 -11.02 -25.96 -3.09
C SER A 65 -12.42 -26.58 -3.18
N THR A 66 -12.54 -27.73 -3.83
CA THR A 66 -13.80 -28.49 -3.79
C THR A 66 -13.80 -29.32 -2.51
N TYR A 67 -14.73 -29.05 -1.59
CA TYR A 67 -14.86 -29.80 -0.34
C TYR A 67 -15.42 -31.20 -0.65
N GLY A 68 -14.51 -32.14 -0.91
CA GLY A 68 -14.83 -33.54 -1.18
C GLY A 68 -15.21 -34.26 0.11
N THR A 69 -16.51 -34.33 0.39
CA THR A 69 -17.17 -35.19 1.38
C THR A 69 -16.80 -34.97 2.85
N SER A 70 -17.85 -34.90 3.67
CA SER A 70 -17.83 -34.72 5.12
C SER A 70 -16.86 -35.67 5.84
N THR A 71 -15.86 -35.12 6.52
CA THR A 71 -15.28 -35.78 7.69
C THR A 71 -15.05 -34.76 8.80
N SER A 72 -15.93 -34.83 9.80
CA SER A 72 -15.82 -34.57 11.24
C SER A 72 -14.62 -33.85 11.89
N GLN A 73 -13.90 -32.92 11.25
CA GLN A 73 -12.88 -32.08 11.91
C GLN A 73 -12.74 -30.70 11.23
N ASP A 74 -12.29 -29.70 11.98
CA ASP A 74 -11.80 -28.44 11.43
C ASP A 74 -10.69 -28.74 10.43
N THR A 75 -10.84 -28.22 9.21
CA THR A 75 -9.94 -28.58 8.11
C THR A 75 -9.11 -27.36 7.75
N SER A 76 -7.81 -27.49 8.00
CA SER A 76 -6.79 -26.55 7.51
C SER A 76 -6.33 -27.03 6.14
N TYR A 77 -6.67 -26.29 5.08
CA TYR A 77 -6.14 -26.53 3.75
C TYR A 77 -4.84 -25.75 3.58
N ALA A 78 -3.71 -26.46 3.67
CA ALA A 78 -2.45 -25.91 3.21
C ALA A 78 -2.47 -25.80 1.68
N PHE A 79 -2.14 -24.63 1.13
CA PHE A 79 -1.88 -24.50 -0.30
C PHE A 79 -0.48 -25.08 -0.57
N THR A 80 -0.32 -26.40 -0.54
CA THR A 80 0.96 -27.03 -0.88
C THR A 80 1.13 -27.06 -2.40
N SER A 81 2.34 -26.76 -2.87
CA SER A 81 2.73 -26.85 -4.29
C SER A 81 2.81 -28.29 -4.82
N ALA A 82 2.45 -29.29 -4.01
CA ALA A 82 2.41 -30.69 -4.37
C ALA A 82 1.49 -31.47 -3.40
N GLU A 83 0.20 -31.63 -3.74
CA GLU A 83 -0.57 -32.88 -3.62
C GLU A 83 -1.96 -32.71 -4.27
N VAL A 84 -2.41 -33.76 -4.96
CA VAL A 84 -3.45 -33.82 -6.00
C VAL A 84 -4.59 -34.72 -5.54
N VAL A 85 -5.85 -34.43 -5.92
CA VAL A 85 -6.82 -35.48 -6.35
C VAL A 85 -7.71 -34.93 -7.47
N GLY A 86 -7.57 -35.49 -8.69
CA GLY A 86 -8.41 -35.17 -9.85
C GLY A 86 -7.70 -34.29 -10.88
N THR A 87 -7.89 -34.61 -12.16
CA THR A 87 -7.05 -34.19 -13.29
C THR A 87 -7.20 -32.71 -13.68
N ALA A 88 -6.66 -31.80 -12.86
CA ALA A 88 -6.19 -30.48 -13.26
C ALA A 88 -5.21 -29.98 -12.19
N ALA A 89 -4.00 -29.62 -12.59
CA ALA A 89 -2.96 -29.16 -11.67
C ALA A 89 -3.43 -27.93 -10.89
N PHE A 90 -3.51 -28.05 -9.56
CA PHE A 90 -3.77 -26.94 -8.65
C PHE A 90 -2.47 -26.15 -8.48
N ASN A 91 -2.35 -25.08 -9.25
CA ASN A 91 -1.16 -24.26 -9.32
C ASN A 91 -1.28 -23.14 -8.28
N VAL A 92 -0.66 -23.36 -7.12
CA VAL A 92 -0.49 -22.39 -6.03
C VAL A 92 -0.06 -21.04 -6.61
N LEU A 93 -0.98 -20.07 -6.56
CA LEU A 93 -0.88 -18.59 -6.51
C LEU A 93 0.47 -17.87 -6.76
N GLY A 94 1.35 -18.40 -7.60
CA GLY A 94 2.73 -17.95 -7.73
C GLY A 94 3.38 -18.20 -9.09
N THR A 95 2.72 -18.90 -10.03
CA THR A 95 3.24 -19.03 -11.41
C THR A 95 2.31 -18.51 -12.51
N SER A 96 1.06 -18.13 -12.18
CA SER A 96 0.14 -17.46 -13.13
C SER A 96 -0.17 -16.00 -12.79
N ARG A 97 0.30 -15.47 -11.65
CA ARG A 97 0.17 -14.02 -11.36
C ARG A 97 1.23 -13.26 -12.15
N THR A 98 0.82 -12.68 -13.26
CA THR A 98 1.56 -11.59 -13.92
C THR A 98 1.48 -10.29 -13.13
N GLU A 99 0.53 -10.18 -12.20
CA GLU A 99 0.38 -9.01 -11.32
C GLU A 99 1.47 -8.97 -10.25
N THR A 100 2.18 -7.85 -10.18
CA THR A 100 3.28 -7.64 -9.23
C THR A 100 2.83 -6.91 -7.95
N PHE A 101 1.53 -6.92 -7.66
CA PHE A 101 0.94 -6.20 -6.53
C PHE A 101 -0.06 -7.06 -5.76
N SER A 102 -0.11 -6.84 -4.44
CA SER A 102 -1.03 -7.55 -3.54
C SER A 102 -2.47 -7.07 -3.70
N ARG A 103 -3.42 -7.96 -3.39
CA ARG A 103 -4.86 -7.67 -3.49
C ARG A 103 -5.61 -8.24 -2.30
N ASN A 104 -6.79 -7.69 -2.03
CA ASN A 104 -7.68 -8.34 -1.08
C ASN A 104 -8.24 -9.65 -1.63
N ILE A 105 -8.68 -10.51 -0.73
CA ILE A 105 -9.24 -11.82 -1.05
C ILE A 105 -10.76 -11.79 -0.87
N THR A 106 -11.46 -12.63 -1.63
CA THR A 106 -12.89 -12.91 -1.41
C THR A 106 -13.07 -14.37 -1.04
N LEU A 107 -13.98 -14.66 -0.13
CA LEU A 107 -14.45 -16.03 0.12
C LEU A 107 -15.87 -16.19 -0.41
N THR A 108 -16.12 -17.21 -1.23
CA THR A 108 -17.49 -17.51 -1.68
C THR A 108 -17.96 -18.81 -1.07
N VAL A 109 -19.02 -18.73 -0.26
CA VAL A 109 -19.72 -19.88 0.33
C VAL A 109 -20.84 -20.29 -0.60
N SER A 110 -20.82 -21.55 -1.03
CA SER A 110 -21.79 -22.12 -1.97
C SER A 110 -22.20 -23.54 -1.57
N GLY A 111 -23.18 -24.11 -2.29
CA GLY A 111 -23.69 -25.46 -2.05
C GLY A 111 -24.98 -25.50 -1.24
N THR A 112 -25.14 -26.47 -0.32
CA THR A 112 -26.36 -26.64 0.47
C THR A 112 -26.41 -25.64 1.62
N GLN A 113 -27.25 -24.61 1.48
CA GLN A 113 -27.41 -23.54 2.48
C GLN A 113 -27.66 -24.07 3.90
N ALA A 114 -28.57 -25.05 4.07
CA ALA A 114 -28.94 -25.61 5.37
C ALA A 114 -27.80 -26.33 6.12
N ASN A 115 -26.66 -26.55 5.44
CA ASN A 115 -25.50 -27.23 6.00
C ASN A 115 -24.38 -26.24 6.35
N VAL A 116 -24.58 -24.94 6.11
CA VAL A 116 -23.59 -23.91 6.43
C VAL A 116 -23.65 -23.60 7.91
N ASN A 117 -22.58 -23.93 8.63
CA ASN A 117 -22.44 -23.60 10.04
C ASN A 117 -21.91 -22.17 10.21
N GLY A 118 -22.43 -21.45 11.19
CA GLY A 118 -21.90 -20.15 11.59
C GLY A 118 -20.51 -20.30 12.23
N GLY A 119 -19.63 -19.32 12.01
CA GLY A 119 -18.28 -19.40 12.55
C GLY A 119 -17.28 -18.47 11.86
N THR A 120 -16.03 -18.92 11.80
CA THR A 120 -14.93 -18.18 11.19
C THR A 120 -14.26 -19.02 10.12
N ALA A 121 -13.91 -18.38 9.01
CA ALA A 121 -12.93 -18.89 8.07
C ALA A 121 -11.71 -17.95 8.10
N THR A 122 -10.51 -18.48 8.30
CA THR A 122 -9.28 -17.70 8.41
C THR A 122 -8.37 -17.98 7.22
N VAL A 123 -8.03 -16.93 6.48
CA VAL A 123 -7.04 -16.97 5.41
C VAL A 123 -5.68 -16.58 5.96
N TYR A 124 -4.65 -17.36 5.65
CA TYR A 124 -3.25 -17.10 5.99
C TYR A 124 -2.43 -16.85 4.73
N GLY A 125 -1.43 -15.98 4.84
CA GLY A 125 -0.52 -15.66 3.75
C GLY A 125 0.57 -14.67 4.16
N THR A 126 1.15 -13.98 3.19
CA THR A 126 2.15 -12.93 3.45
C THR A 126 1.75 -11.59 2.84
N ASN A 127 2.23 -10.50 3.43
CA ASN A 127 2.14 -9.17 2.84
C ASN A 127 3.31 -8.94 1.85
N VAL A 128 3.31 -7.78 1.17
CA VAL A 128 4.35 -7.42 0.19
C VAL A 128 5.77 -7.34 0.77
N ASN A 129 5.91 -7.23 2.09
CA ASN A 129 7.19 -7.26 2.79
C ASN A 129 7.61 -8.68 3.20
N GLY A 130 6.85 -9.71 2.81
CA GLY A 130 7.07 -11.10 3.18
C GLY A 130 6.71 -11.45 4.63
N ALA A 131 6.10 -10.53 5.38
CA ALA A 131 5.65 -10.81 6.74
C ALA A 131 4.34 -11.61 6.72
N ALA A 132 4.24 -12.63 7.57
CA ALA A 132 3.04 -13.43 7.70
C ALA A 132 1.86 -12.59 8.21
N ILE A 133 0.70 -12.78 7.59
CA ILE A 133 -0.57 -12.11 7.92
C ILE A 133 -1.72 -13.10 7.87
N SER A 134 -2.80 -12.78 8.57
CA SER A 134 -4.08 -13.50 8.49
C SER A 134 -5.27 -12.56 8.47
N GLU A 135 -6.38 -13.04 7.90
CA GLU A 135 -7.67 -12.35 7.90
C GLU A 135 -8.81 -13.34 8.19
N ASP A 136 -9.68 -12.96 9.13
CA ASP A 136 -10.85 -13.72 9.53
C ASP A 136 -12.08 -13.23 8.76
N PHE A 137 -12.87 -14.19 8.28
CA PHE A 137 -14.14 -13.98 7.61
C PHE A 137 -15.24 -14.63 8.46
N THR A 138 -16.25 -13.84 8.84
CA THR A 138 -17.40 -14.34 9.59
C THR A 138 -18.36 -15.09 8.67
N LEU A 139 -18.53 -16.38 8.92
CA LEU A 139 -19.56 -17.20 8.30
C LEU A 139 -20.85 -17.06 9.09
N VAL A 140 -21.95 -16.78 8.39
CA VAL A 140 -23.28 -16.69 8.98
C VAL A 140 -23.99 -18.02 8.75
N GLU A 141 -24.60 -18.56 9.81
CA GLU A 141 -25.34 -19.82 9.74
C GLU A 141 -26.38 -19.77 8.62
N ASN A 142 -26.50 -20.87 7.89
CA ASN A 142 -27.46 -21.02 6.80
C ASN A 142 -27.39 -19.90 5.75
N THR A 143 -26.20 -19.36 5.47
CA THR A 143 -26.04 -18.24 4.54
C THR A 143 -25.00 -18.55 3.48
N LEU A 144 -25.40 -18.43 2.21
CA LEU A 144 -24.51 -18.47 1.05
C LEU A 144 -24.14 -17.05 0.63
N GLY A 145 -23.03 -16.92 -0.10
CA GLY A 145 -22.64 -15.64 -0.70
C GLY A 145 -21.14 -15.38 -0.64
N THR A 146 -20.77 -14.19 -1.10
CA THR A 146 -19.37 -13.76 -1.14
C THR A 146 -19.06 -12.78 -0.02
N LEU A 147 -18.03 -13.10 0.74
CA LEU A 147 -17.44 -12.26 1.77
C LEU A 147 -16.20 -11.58 1.19
N THR A 148 -16.04 -10.28 1.37
CA THR A 148 -14.93 -9.51 0.82
C THR A 148 -13.96 -9.09 1.91
N GLY A 149 -12.70 -9.48 1.76
CA GLY A 149 -11.63 -9.14 2.69
C GLY A 149 -11.23 -7.67 2.63
N SER A 150 -10.51 -7.24 3.65
CA SER A 150 -9.99 -5.90 3.84
C SER A 150 -8.48 -5.85 3.70
N LYS A 151 -7.76 -6.92 4.10
CA LYS A 151 -6.31 -6.97 3.97
C LYS A 151 -5.89 -7.41 2.58
N ALA A 152 -4.79 -6.85 2.09
CA ALA A 152 -4.17 -7.25 0.84
C ALA A 152 -3.07 -8.30 1.08
N PHE A 153 -3.20 -9.43 0.39
CA PHE A 153 -2.26 -10.55 0.43
C PHE A 153 -1.37 -10.55 -0.81
N TYR A 154 -0.07 -10.74 -0.59
CA TYR A 154 0.92 -10.92 -1.64
C TYR A 154 1.02 -12.39 -2.04
N THR A 155 1.15 -13.29 -1.06
CA THR A 155 0.99 -14.74 -1.23
C THR A 155 -0.11 -15.25 -0.30
N LEU A 156 -0.71 -16.40 -0.63
CA LEU A 156 -1.58 -17.16 0.27
C LEU A 156 -0.92 -18.48 0.63
N ASP A 157 -1.01 -18.84 1.91
CA ASP A 157 -0.37 -20.04 2.47
C ASP A 157 -1.40 -21.11 2.84
N SER A 158 -2.54 -20.72 3.42
CA SER A 158 -3.62 -21.66 3.77
C SER A 158 -4.98 -20.99 3.98
N LEU A 159 -6.03 -21.80 3.98
CA LEU A 159 -7.37 -21.45 4.43
C LEU A 159 -7.80 -22.46 5.51
N ALA A 160 -8.18 -21.95 6.68
CA ALA A 160 -8.84 -22.74 7.73
C ALA A 160 -10.33 -22.40 7.75
N VAL A 161 -11.18 -23.41 7.74
CA VAL A 161 -12.65 -23.23 7.80
C VAL A 161 -13.19 -24.08 8.95
N ASN A 162 -14.04 -23.48 9.78
CA ASN A 162 -14.77 -24.22 10.81
C ASN A 162 -15.60 -25.35 10.20
N GLN A 163 -15.77 -26.42 10.98
CA GLN A 163 -16.66 -27.52 10.63
C GLN A 163 -18.06 -27.04 10.20
N GLN A 164 -18.54 -27.56 9.07
CA GLN A 164 -19.88 -27.34 8.53
C GLN A 164 -20.88 -28.40 9.02
N ASP A 165 -22.17 -28.05 9.10
CA ASP A 165 -23.21 -28.90 9.69
C ASP A 165 -23.54 -30.14 8.85
N GLY A 166 -23.19 -30.10 7.55
CA GLY A 166 -23.43 -31.21 6.64
C GLY A 166 -22.58 -31.18 5.38
N ALA A 167 -22.85 -32.13 4.49
CA ALA A 167 -22.13 -32.27 3.22
C ALA A 167 -22.48 -31.16 2.22
N ASN A 168 -21.71 -31.07 1.13
CA ASN A 168 -21.96 -30.16 0.00
C ASN A 168 -21.94 -28.66 0.37
N VAL A 169 -21.12 -28.25 1.33
CA VAL A 169 -20.74 -26.85 1.50
C VAL A 169 -19.39 -26.65 0.84
N MET A 170 -19.26 -25.62 0.01
CA MET A 170 -18.00 -25.27 -0.66
C MET A 170 -17.61 -23.84 -0.29
N VAL A 171 -16.33 -23.65 0.05
CA VAL A 171 -15.73 -22.34 0.29
C VAL A 171 -14.62 -22.14 -0.73
N SER A 172 -14.83 -21.26 -1.69
CA SER A 172 -13.82 -20.89 -2.68
C SER A 172 -13.10 -19.61 -2.28
N VAL A 173 -11.84 -19.50 -2.69
CA VAL A 173 -11.00 -18.32 -2.46
C VAL A 173 -10.80 -17.61 -3.80
N GLY A 174 -11.16 -16.33 -3.85
CA GLY A 174 -11.06 -15.48 -5.02
C GLY A 174 -10.23 -14.22 -4.76
N ILE A 175 -10.01 -13.42 -5.80
CA ILE A 175 -9.36 -12.12 -5.70
C ILE A 175 -10.40 -11.01 -5.74
N GLY A 176 -10.27 -10.04 -4.85
CA GLY A 176 -11.14 -8.87 -4.80
C GLY A 176 -10.60 -7.69 -5.59
N ALA A 177 -11.43 -6.66 -5.73
CA ALA A 177 -11.09 -5.47 -6.52
C ALA A 177 -10.04 -4.55 -5.86
N LYS A 178 -9.81 -4.65 -4.54
CA LYS A 178 -8.93 -3.73 -3.82
C LYS A 178 -7.46 -4.05 -4.12
N LEU A 179 -6.67 -3.01 -4.38
CA LEU A 179 -5.23 -3.10 -4.63
C LEU A 179 -4.47 -2.56 -3.41
N GLN A 180 -3.32 -3.13 -3.10
CA GLN A 180 -2.47 -2.63 -2.02
C GLN A 180 -1.80 -1.30 -2.39
N LEU A 181 -1.78 -0.35 -1.44
CA LEU A 181 -0.95 0.85 -1.54
C LEU A 181 0.52 0.52 -1.23
N PRO A 182 1.49 1.18 -1.88
CA PRO A 182 2.92 0.87 -1.73
C PRO A 182 3.53 1.30 -0.38
N VAL A 183 2.74 1.97 0.48
CA VAL A 183 3.18 2.53 1.76
C VAL A 183 2.07 2.47 2.80
N THR A 184 2.46 2.51 4.08
CA THR A 184 1.55 2.77 5.19
C THR A 184 1.19 4.24 5.29
N LEU A 185 -0.06 4.53 5.64
CA LEU A 185 -0.58 5.88 5.77
C LEU A 185 -1.39 6.03 7.06
N PRO A 186 -1.12 7.07 7.88
CA PRO A 186 -1.95 7.34 9.05
C PRO A 186 -3.34 7.91 8.70
N PHE A 187 -3.50 8.47 7.50
CA PHE A 187 -4.74 9.02 6.97
C PHE A 187 -4.69 9.04 5.45
N ASN A 188 -5.84 9.18 4.78
CA ASN A 188 -5.90 9.17 3.32
C ASN A 188 -5.20 10.39 2.72
N THR A 189 -4.16 10.15 1.93
CA THR A 189 -3.39 11.17 1.21
C THR A 189 -3.35 10.93 -0.30
N VAL A 190 -4.23 10.07 -0.81
CA VAL A 190 -4.43 9.90 -2.25
C VAL A 190 -5.13 11.15 -2.77
N LEU A 191 -4.45 11.87 -3.66
CA LEU A 191 -4.92 13.15 -4.20
C LEU A 191 -5.77 12.94 -5.47
N HIS A 192 -5.36 12.00 -6.31
CA HIS A 192 -6.03 11.70 -7.58
C HIS A 192 -5.87 10.23 -7.95
N SER A 193 -6.87 9.70 -8.66
CA SER A 193 -6.82 8.41 -9.35
C SER A 193 -7.13 8.57 -10.83
N TRP A 194 -6.53 7.70 -11.64
CA TRP A 194 -6.76 7.60 -13.08
C TRP A 194 -7.05 6.14 -13.46
N CYS A 195 -7.89 5.98 -14.49
CA CYS A 195 -8.21 4.71 -15.12
C CYS A 195 -8.06 4.89 -16.64
N ALA A 196 -7.25 4.04 -17.29
CA ALA A 196 -6.91 4.14 -18.71
C ALA A 196 -6.50 5.56 -19.14
N GLY A 197 -5.68 6.23 -18.31
CA GLY A 197 -5.18 7.59 -18.55
C GLY A 197 -6.19 8.72 -18.27
N THR A 198 -7.43 8.41 -17.92
CA THR A 198 -8.48 9.42 -17.63
C THR A 198 -8.68 9.56 -16.11
N PRO A 199 -8.74 10.78 -15.55
CA PRO A 199 -9.06 10.97 -14.13
C PRO A 199 -10.42 10.36 -13.79
N GLU A 200 -10.53 9.67 -12.67
CA GLU A 200 -11.83 9.13 -12.24
C GLU A 200 -12.75 10.27 -11.79
N GLY A 201 -14.02 10.24 -12.23
CA GLY A 201 -15.01 11.24 -11.84
C GLY A 201 -15.48 11.12 -10.39
N THR A 202 -15.11 10.03 -9.70
CA THR A 202 -15.41 9.79 -8.29
C THR A 202 -14.13 9.34 -7.61
N ALA A 203 -13.85 9.91 -6.44
CA ALA A 203 -12.67 9.59 -5.68
C ALA A 203 -12.65 8.09 -5.29
N PRO A 204 -11.48 7.45 -5.27
CA PRO A 204 -11.37 6.07 -4.88
C PRO A 204 -11.65 5.91 -3.38
N THR A 205 -12.11 4.73 -2.99
CA THR A 205 -12.21 4.38 -1.57
C THR A 205 -10.85 3.90 -1.08
N VAL A 206 -10.30 4.57 -0.06
CA VAL A 206 -8.97 4.27 0.47
C VAL A 206 -9.10 3.83 1.92
N ALA A 207 -8.58 2.65 2.23
CA ALA A 207 -8.34 2.21 3.61
C ALA A 207 -6.90 2.54 3.98
N THR A 208 -6.69 3.03 5.21
CA THR A 208 -5.38 3.46 5.69
C THR A 208 -5.04 2.84 7.03
N SER A 209 -3.77 2.54 7.23
CA SER A 209 -3.22 2.12 8.52
C SER A 209 -1.80 2.63 8.70
N ALA A 210 -1.52 3.23 9.85
CA ALA A 210 -0.19 3.73 10.17
C ALA A 210 0.85 2.61 10.36
N THR A 211 0.41 1.39 10.67
CA THR A 211 1.30 0.30 11.12
C THR A 211 1.22 -0.96 10.26
N ALA A 212 0.09 -1.23 9.59
CA ALA A 212 -0.16 -2.46 8.86
C ALA A 212 -0.25 -2.19 7.35
N ILE A 213 0.79 -2.54 6.58
CA ILE A 213 0.85 -2.26 5.14
C ILE A 213 -0.25 -3.00 4.38
N GLU A 214 -0.59 -4.22 4.79
CA GLU A 214 -1.68 -5.02 4.23
C GLU A 214 -3.05 -4.39 4.40
N SER A 215 -3.21 -3.49 5.38
CA SER A 215 -4.46 -2.75 5.62
C SER A 215 -4.53 -1.41 4.87
N ASN A 216 -3.50 -1.05 4.09
CA ASN A 216 -3.52 0.12 3.22
C ASN A 216 -3.92 -0.32 1.82
N THR A 217 -5.19 -0.12 1.47
CA THR A 217 -5.75 -0.56 0.19
C THR A 217 -6.52 0.56 -0.49
N ILE A 218 -6.63 0.44 -1.81
CA ILE A 218 -7.39 1.33 -2.65
C ILE A 218 -8.38 0.53 -3.51
N ALA A 219 -9.63 0.97 -3.53
CA ALA A 219 -10.63 0.55 -4.49
C ALA A 219 -10.95 1.73 -5.41
N PHE A 220 -10.58 1.58 -6.68
CA PHE A 220 -10.91 2.54 -7.73
C PHE A 220 -12.43 2.54 -7.97
N ASN A 221 -12.95 3.66 -8.47
CA ASN A 221 -14.37 3.74 -8.81
C ASN A 221 -14.71 2.83 -10.00
N THR A 222 -13.79 2.73 -10.95
CA THR A 222 -13.85 1.79 -12.07
C THR A 222 -13.20 0.48 -11.66
N ALA A 223 -13.98 -0.60 -11.57
CA ALA A 223 -13.45 -1.91 -11.21
C ALA A 223 -12.36 -2.38 -12.20
N PRO A 224 -11.27 -3.00 -11.71
CA PRO A 224 -10.29 -3.69 -12.54
C PRO A 224 -10.91 -4.69 -13.52
N ASP A 225 -10.34 -4.84 -14.71
CA ASP A 225 -10.85 -5.72 -15.79
C ASP A 225 -9.76 -6.50 -16.56
N GLY A 226 -8.50 -6.36 -16.15
CA GLY A 226 -7.35 -6.97 -16.81
C GLY A 226 -6.87 -6.29 -18.08
N SER A 227 -7.49 -5.17 -18.49
CA SER A 227 -7.18 -4.47 -19.74
C SER A 227 -6.85 -2.98 -19.57
N LYS A 228 -7.21 -2.38 -18.41
CA LYS A 228 -6.94 -0.97 -18.12
C LYS A 228 -5.79 -0.83 -17.13
N ASP A 229 -4.92 0.14 -17.38
CA ASP A 229 -3.94 0.61 -16.40
C ASP A 229 -4.58 1.61 -15.43
N TYR A 230 -4.16 1.54 -14.18
CA TYR A 230 -4.59 2.45 -13.13
C TYR A 230 -3.40 3.21 -12.57
N ALA A 231 -3.63 4.45 -12.15
CA ALA A 231 -2.60 5.26 -11.52
C ALA A 231 -3.16 6.06 -10.35
N ILE A 232 -2.29 6.38 -9.40
CA ILE A 232 -2.58 7.30 -8.31
C ILE A 232 -1.49 8.33 -8.15
N LEU A 233 -1.87 9.50 -7.64
CA LEU A 233 -0.97 10.50 -7.10
C LEU A 233 -1.21 10.55 -5.61
N ILE A 234 -0.16 10.28 -4.85
CA ILE A 234 -0.21 10.19 -3.39
C ILE A 234 0.80 11.15 -2.78
N TRP A 235 0.39 11.85 -1.71
CA TRP A 235 1.33 12.57 -0.86
C TRP A 235 1.76 11.68 0.31
N ILE A 236 3.05 11.45 0.46
CA ILE A 236 3.61 10.63 1.53
C ILE A 236 4.14 11.59 2.60
N PRO A 237 3.53 11.62 3.80
CA PRO A 237 3.97 12.52 4.85
C PRO A 237 5.38 12.16 5.35
N PRO A 238 6.14 13.13 5.87
CA PRO A 238 7.52 12.94 6.35
C PRO A 238 7.63 12.00 7.57
N PHE A 239 6.55 11.87 8.34
CA PHE A 239 6.47 11.04 9.56
C PHE A 239 5.64 9.77 9.39
N GLY A 240 5.14 9.49 8.17
CA GLY A 240 4.62 8.16 7.89
C GLY A 240 5.79 7.20 8.05
N SER A 241 5.66 6.16 8.87
CA SER A 241 6.62 5.08 8.92
C SER A 241 6.53 4.31 7.61
N ALA A 242 6.99 4.93 6.53
CA ALA A 242 7.08 4.31 5.23
C ALA A 242 8.17 3.25 5.33
N THR A 243 7.80 2.07 5.83
CA THR A 243 8.31 0.82 5.29
C THR A 243 7.86 0.80 3.83
N ALA A 244 8.46 1.66 3.03
CA ALA A 244 8.29 1.65 1.59
C ALA A 244 8.78 0.28 1.15
N VAL A 245 7.98 -0.41 0.35
CA VAL A 245 8.48 -1.58 -0.36
C VAL A 245 9.68 -1.09 -1.17
N SER A 246 10.89 -1.50 -0.80
CA SER A 246 12.11 -1.16 -1.54
C SER A 246 12.10 -1.95 -2.84
N LEU A 247 11.35 -1.48 -3.82
CA LEU A 247 11.42 -1.97 -5.19
C LEU A 247 12.37 -1.05 -5.97
N TRP A 248 13.65 -1.12 -5.61
CA TRP A 248 14.80 -0.77 -6.46
C TRP A 248 15.98 -1.65 -6.06
#